data_AF-A0A952R0B4-F1
#
_entry.id   AF-A0A952R0B4-F1
#
_cell.length_a   1.000
_cell.length_b   1.000
_cell.length_c   1.000
_cell.angle_alpha   90.00
_cell.angle_beta   90.00
_cell.angle_gamma   90.00
#
_symmetry.space_group_name_H-M   'P 1'
#
loop_
_entity.id
_entity.type
_entity.pdbx_description
1 polymer ?
#
loop_
_entity_poly.entity_id
_entity_poly.type
_entity_poly.pdbx_seq_one_letter_code
_entity_poly.pdbx_strand_id
1 'polypeptide(L)'
;MRPRSRNTHTHMRMAALLAAMLLAVVLAACGSSASIRIELAPTAAVLNVGGSVSVTLSVASATAAGPFLLEASGLPSGVDAVFSAPTVSNAGDSRQMTLTASPTATEGTFTVTVSAAGALATGTATLELTVELLEVSGVVSTVLGVPLAGVNVVIAGHGGTTTALDGSFSLEDVVVPYTISVIHPGEGWAHIYEGVSIGDLDIAPLTSVMGTVPTAKGTVQGTVTPEVGPLQNLIICAEGIDVEVFGCATLSTGQSSYNIPVNWSGASTANIRLRAVRYDLNADNNPLSISGSGAVEQFTLSEGGTETKDITIGAPVGSLNFNANVLSPHFTPTNVDIGLQTVLPSGHVLIAPGAKSATGSGVSLVAPSYTGATYNLLVQASSLNGQGALVFRPGLLTAGNYEVSLPAPSSAAGPASDATGIGLDTTFSVSGTPGRMNMFLFGVGSVNVAISTMASEAKIPDLSAYGMGIGSSVLGNWNVLNSPDFTDVNSEVSGGVGLSRTYVSLIVGVSGGPTHDQDYRAATSGHRTFTTAP
;
A
#
# COMPACT_ATOMS: atom_id res chain seq x y z
N MET A 1 102.27 44.47 -39.22
CA MET A 1 102.31 43.11 -39.81
C MET A 1 101.25 42.24 -39.14
N ARG A 2 100.70 41.22 -39.82
CA ARG A 2 100.04 40.04 -39.21
C ARG A 2 101.07 38.89 -39.21
N PRO A 3 101.15 38.04 -38.17
CA PRO A 3 100.28 36.84 -38.00
C PRO A 3 99.80 36.65 -36.53
N ARG A 4 99.28 35.50 -36.05
CA ARG A 4 98.20 34.56 -36.52
C ARG A 4 98.14 33.32 -35.56
N SER A 5 96.95 32.96 -35.02
CA SER A 5 96.68 31.70 -34.25
C SER A 5 97.39 31.62 -32.88
N ARG A 6 97.00 30.85 -31.83
CA ARG A 6 95.90 29.92 -31.42
C ARG A 6 95.93 29.91 -29.86
N ASN A 7 95.06 29.35 -29.02
CA ASN A 7 93.81 28.53 -29.00
C ASN A 7 92.93 29.16 -27.84
N THR A 8 91.67 28.88 -27.47
CA THR A 8 90.62 27.84 -27.62
C THR A 8 90.74 26.52 -26.84
N HIS A 9 89.78 26.32 -25.92
CA HIS A 9 89.38 25.12 -25.13
C HIS A 9 89.91 24.95 -23.68
N THR A 10 89.15 25.48 -22.71
CA THR A 10 89.06 24.89 -21.33
C THR A 10 87.82 25.34 -20.55
N HIS A 11 87.55 26.65 -20.46
CA HIS A 11 86.54 27.17 -19.52
C HIS A 11 85.06 27.00 -19.92
N MET A 12 84.76 26.68 -21.18
CA MET A 12 83.37 26.68 -21.71
C MET A 12 82.54 25.42 -21.35
N ARG A 13 83.05 24.50 -20.51
CA ARG A 13 82.31 23.30 -20.09
C ARG A 13 81.63 23.40 -18.72
N MET A 14 82.06 24.30 -17.84
CA MET A 14 81.55 24.35 -16.45
C MET A 14 80.33 25.26 -16.29
N ALA A 15 80.30 26.41 -16.99
CA ALA A 15 79.15 27.32 -16.98
C ALA A 15 77.89 26.71 -17.63
N ALA A 16 78.05 25.89 -18.67
CA ALA A 16 76.93 25.26 -19.38
C ALA A 16 76.14 24.26 -18.52
N LEU A 17 76.82 23.55 -17.60
CA LEU A 17 76.18 22.59 -16.70
C LEU A 17 75.30 23.27 -15.64
N LEU A 18 75.78 24.38 -15.05
CA LEU A 18 75.01 25.15 -14.07
C LEU A 18 73.78 25.84 -14.70
N ALA A 19 73.92 26.39 -15.92
CA ALA A 19 72.80 26.97 -16.65
C ALA A 19 71.74 25.91 -17.03
N ALA A 20 72.17 24.72 -17.46
CA ALA A 20 71.26 23.61 -17.74
C ALA A 20 70.54 23.10 -16.47
N MET A 21 71.23 23.03 -15.33
CA MET A 21 70.60 22.64 -14.06
C MET A 21 69.56 23.65 -13.58
N LEU A 22 69.84 24.95 -13.62
CA LEU A 22 68.85 25.97 -13.22
C LEU A 22 67.64 26.00 -14.15
N LEU A 23 67.84 25.82 -15.46
CA LEU A 23 66.72 25.78 -16.42
C LEU A 23 65.90 24.49 -16.31
N ALA A 24 66.52 23.36 -15.95
CA ALA A 24 65.81 22.11 -15.65
C ALA A 24 64.98 22.19 -14.36
N VAL A 25 65.46 22.91 -13.33
CA VAL A 25 64.70 23.11 -12.07
C VAL A 25 63.47 24.00 -12.28
N VAL A 26 63.49 24.96 -13.21
CA VAL A 26 62.31 25.78 -13.54
C VAL A 26 61.30 25.01 -14.41
N LEU A 27 61.74 24.08 -15.27
CA LEU A 27 60.84 23.24 -16.08
C LEU A 27 60.21 22.06 -15.32
N ALA A 28 60.63 21.79 -14.07
CA ALA A 28 60.00 20.80 -13.19
C ALA A 28 58.73 21.31 -12.48
N ALA A 29 58.37 22.60 -12.64
CA ALA A 29 57.20 23.21 -11.99
C ALA A 29 55.91 23.13 -12.84
N CYS A 30 55.97 22.70 -14.09
CA CYS A 30 54.78 22.45 -14.92
C CYS A 30 54.22 21.03 -14.65
N GLY A 31 53.85 20.77 -13.39
CA GLY A 31 53.10 19.57 -13.04
C GLY A 31 51.74 19.61 -13.73
N SER A 32 51.46 18.65 -14.62
CA SER A 32 50.19 18.57 -15.33
C SER A 32 49.05 18.36 -14.33
N SER A 33 48.32 19.43 -14.00
CA SER A 33 47.17 19.38 -13.10
C SER A 33 46.12 18.45 -13.69
N ALA A 34 46.00 17.25 -13.13
CA ALA A 34 45.03 16.28 -13.58
C ALA A 34 43.63 16.80 -13.25
N SER A 35 42.77 16.94 -14.26
CA SER A 35 41.41 17.42 -14.06
C SER A 35 40.49 16.25 -13.69
N ILE A 36 39.75 16.44 -12.60
CA ILE A 36 38.61 15.61 -12.22
C ILE A 36 37.35 16.34 -12.65
N ARG A 37 36.41 15.62 -13.25
CA ARG A 37 35.03 16.09 -13.46
C ARG A 37 34.10 15.34 -12.51
N ILE A 38 33.31 16.09 -11.77
CA ILE A 38 32.21 15.56 -10.96
C ILE A 38 30.93 15.69 -11.79
N GLU A 39 30.04 14.71 -11.73
CA GLU A 39 28.66 14.84 -12.17
C GLU A 39 27.73 14.60 -10.98
N LEU A 40 26.62 15.34 -10.95
CA LEU A 40 25.54 15.16 -9.98
C LEU A 40 24.26 14.78 -10.74
N ALA A 41 23.56 13.78 -10.23
CA ALA A 41 22.29 13.32 -10.75
C ALA A 41 21.28 13.20 -9.59
N PRO A 42 20.31 14.13 -9.48
CA PRO A 42 20.08 15.31 -10.32
C PRO A 42 21.08 16.46 -10.05
N THR A 43 21.09 17.49 -10.91
CA THR A 43 21.84 18.75 -10.72
C THR A 43 21.05 19.83 -9.99
N ALA A 44 19.75 19.62 -9.79
CA ALA A 44 18.87 20.44 -8.98
C ALA A 44 17.99 19.52 -8.12
N ALA A 45 17.68 19.91 -6.88
CA ALA A 45 16.87 19.13 -5.96
C ALA A 45 15.95 20.03 -5.11
N VAL A 46 14.75 19.54 -4.84
CA VAL A 46 13.85 20.06 -3.81
C VAL A 46 14.05 19.25 -2.54
N LEU A 47 14.04 19.92 -1.38
CA LEU A 47 14.21 19.32 -0.06
C LEU A 47 13.18 19.93 0.90
N ASN A 48 12.10 19.19 1.14
CA ASN A 48 11.05 19.60 2.08
C ASN A 48 11.65 19.75 3.50
N VAL A 49 11.23 20.78 4.25
CA VAL A 49 11.66 20.99 5.65
C VAL A 49 11.34 19.76 6.51
N GLY A 50 12.32 19.29 7.29
CA GLY A 50 12.27 18.03 8.05
C GLY A 50 12.51 16.74 7.23
N GLY A 51 12.57 16.84 5.90
CA GLY A 51 12.74 15.72 4.97
C GLY A 51 14.18 15.37 4.61
N SER A 52 14.34 14.50 3.60
CA SER A 52 15.65 14.20 3.02
C SER A 52 15.56 13.92 1.52
N VAL A 53 16.63 14.22 0.78
CA VAL A 53 16.75 13.97 -0.66
C VAL A 53 18.12 13.37 -0.98
N SER A 54 18.18 12.45 -1.95
CA SER A 54 19.42 11.78 -2.36
C SER A 54 19.88 12.24 -3.75
N VAL A 55 21.14 12.63 -3.84
CA VAL A 55 21.82 12.98 -5.10
C VAL A 55 22.93 11.96 -5.37
N THR A 56 22.96 11.41 -6.57
CA THR A 56 24.04 10.52 -7.01
C THR A 56 25.20 11.36 -7.53
N LEU A 57 26.38 11.16 -6.97
CA LEU A 57 27.64 11.75 -7.42
C LEU A 57 28.45 10.72 -8.21
N SER A 58 29.01 11.10 -9.36
CA SER A 58 30.03 10.33 -10.08
C SER A 58 31.34 11.11 -10.18
N VAL A 59 32.48 10.40 -10.24
CA VAL A 59 33.80 11.03 -10.40
C VAL A 59 34.51 10.49 -11.64
N ALA A 60 34.64 11.34 -12.66
CA ALA A 60 35.33 11.02 -13.90
C ALA A 60 36.73 11.66 -13.94
N SER A 61 37.74 10.89 -14.32
CA SER A 61 39.13 11.33 -14.46
C SER A 61 39.83 10.48 -15.53
N ALA A 62 40.64 11.11 -16.37
CA ALA A 62 41.43 10.44 -17.41
C ALA A 62 42.88 10.16 -16.98
N THR A 63 43.34 10.73 -15.86
CA THR A 63 44.78 10.74 -15.48
C THR A 63 45.05 10.65 -13.98
N ALA A 64 44.15 11.12 -13.11
CA ALA A 64 44.26 10.93 -11.67
C ALA A 64 43.53 9.65 -11.21
N ALA A 65 44.20 8.85 -10.39
CA ALA A 65 43.58 7.83 -9.55
C ALA A 65 43.29 8.39 -8.14
N GLY A 66 42.36 7.77 -7.41
CA GLY A 66 41.98 8.19 -6.07
C GLY A 66 42.96 7.73 -4.97
N PRO A 67 42.58 7.87 -3.69
CA PRO A 67 41.27 8.31 -3.22
C PRO A 67 41.04 9.82 -3.39
N PHE A 68 39.79 10.18 -3.67
CA PHE A 68 39.29 11.55 -3.63
C PHE A 68 38.37 11.72 -2.42
N LEU A 69 38.67 12.65 -1.51
CA LEU A 69 37.82 13.02 -0.38
C LEU A 69 36.64 13.85 -0.89
N LEU A 70 35.42 13.53 -0.42
CA LEU A 70 34.20 14.28 -0.75
C LEU A 70 33.82 15.24 0.37
N GLU A 71 33.55 16.49 0.01
CA GLU A 71 33.05 17.53 0.92
C GLU A 71 31.90 18.31 0.25
N ALA A 72 30.89 18.67 1.03
CA ALA A 72 29.79 19.55 0.62
C ALA A 72 29.85 20.87 1.39
N SER A 73 29.55 21.98 0.71
CA SER A 73 29.66 23.33 1.24
C SER A 73 28.58 24.25 0.67
N GLY A 74 28.25 25.36 1.34
CA GLY A 74 27.13 26.22 0.94
C GLY A 74 25.75 25.66 1.31
N LEU A 75 25.68 24.72 2.25
CA LEU A 75 24.43 24.21 2.82
C LEU A 75 23.71 25.33 3.60
N PRO A 76 22.36 25.41 3.53
CA PRO A 76 21.58 26.34 4.34
C PRO A 76 21.56 25.95 5.82
N SER A 77 21.15 26.89 6.68
CA SER A 77 21.07 26.63 8.12
C SER A 77 20.03 25.55 8.42
N GLY A 78 20.43 24.54 9.18
CA GLY A 78 19.57 23.40 9.50
C GLY A 78 19.47 22.33 8.41
N VAL A 79 20.37 22.31 7.40
CA VAL A 79 20.53 21.20 6.46
C VAL A 79 21.93 20.59 6.56
N ASP A 80 21.99 19.27 6.72
CA ASP A 80 23.23 18.48 6.72
C ASP A 80 23.39 17.67 5.42
N ALA A 81 24.63 17.31 5.08
CA ALA A 81 24.96 16.44 3.94
C ALA A 81 25.84 15.25 4.37
N VAL A 82 25.45 14.03 4.01
CA VAL A 82 26.15 12.79 4.35
C VAL A 82 26.41 11.97 3.09
N PHE A 83 27.67 11.62 2.84
CA PHE A 83 28.05 10.71 1.75
C PHE A 83 28.06 9.25 2.21
N SER A 84 27.56 8.33 1.39
CA SER A 84 27.52 6.89 1.69
C SER A 84 28.91 6.26 1.91
N ALA A 85 29.96 6.88 1.39
CA ALA A 85 31.32 6.78 1.90
C ALA A 85 32.04 8.12 1.65
N PRO A 86 32.93 8.58 2.56
CA PRO A 86 33.59 9.89 2.45
C PRO A 86 34.62 9.97 1.32
N THR A 87 34.97 8.85 0.67
CA THR A 87 35.99 8.82 -0.39
C THR A 87 35.56 8.03 -1.62
N VAL A 88 36.06 8.48 -2.77
CA VAL A 88 35.92 7.81 -4.07
C VAL A 88 37.27 7.23 -4.47
N SER A 89 37.35 5.91 -4.64
CA SER A 89 38.63 5.21 -4.81
C SER A 89 39.10 5.19 -6.26
N ASN A 90 38.18 4.97 -7.20
CA ASN A 90 38.47 4.86 -8.63
C ASN A 90 37.70 5.91 -9.43
N ALA A 91 38.23 6.31 -10.59
CA ALA A 91 37.44 7.03 -11.58
C ALA A 91 36.36 6.10 -12.15
N GLY A 92 35.11 6.57 -12.21
CA GLY A 92 33.93 5.79 -12.59
C GLY A 92 33.15 5.20 -11.41
N ASP A 93 33.69 5.20 -10.18
CA ASP A 93 32.92 4.93 -8.97
C ASP A 93 31.86 6.03 -8.75
N SER A 94 30.69 5.65 -8.22
CA SER A 94 29.65 6.58 -7.75
C SER A 94 29.49 6.57 -6.23
N ARG A 95 28.90 7.64 -5.67
CA ARG A 95 28.49 7.75 -4.25
C ARG A 95 27.11 8.38 -4.16
N GLN A 96 26.40 8.10 -3.07
CA GLN A 96 25.14 8.76 -2.75
C GLN A 96 25.44 9.87 -1.74
N MET A 97 24.97 11.08 -2.01
CA MET A 97 24.94 12.19 -1.06
C MET A 97 23.50 12.35 -0.59
N THR A 98 23.23 12.06 0.68
CA THR A 98 21.94 12.32 1.30
C THR A 98 21.99 13.70 1.95
N LEU A 99 21.08 14.57 1.56
CA LEU A 99 20.81 15.86 2.20
C LEU A 99 19.61 15.69 3.13
N THR A 100 19.70 16.20 4.35
CA THR A 100 18.62 16.10 5.35
C THR A 100 18.33 17.47 5.92
N ALA A 101 17.07 17.89 5.89
CA ALA A 101 16.60 19.10 6.54
C ALA A 101 16.11 18.80 7.96
N SER A 102 16.46 19.67 8.90
CA SER A 102 15.80 19.73 10.20
C SER A 102 14.39 20.34 10.08
N PRO A 103 13.49 20.11 11.07
CA PRO A 103 12.18 20.79 11.15
C PRO A 103 12.23 22.32 11.26
N THR A 104 13.43 22.92 11.36
CA THR A 104 13.66 24.37 11.40
C THR A 104 14.73 24.79 10.38
N ALA A 105 14.83 24.07 9.26
CA ALA A 105 15.72 24.43 8.16
C ALA A 105 15.31 25.78 7.54
N THR A 106 16.28 26.55 7.06
CA THR A 106 15.99 27.83 6.38
C THR A 106 15.59 27.59 4.94
N GLU A 107 14.39 28.06 4.59
CA GLU A 107 13.81 27.98 3.24
C GLU A 107 14.50 28.90 2.22
N GLY A 108 14.28 28.60 0.94
CA GLY A 108 14.84 29.31 -0.21
C GLY A 108 15.73 28.44 -1.11
N THR A 109 16.27 29.03 -2.17
CA THR A 109 17.17 28.35 -3.12
C THR A 109 18.63 28.66 -2.82
N PHE A 110 19.45 27.62 -2.70
CA PHE A 110 20.85 27.66 -2.31
C PHE A 110 21.74 26.95 -3.35
N THR A 111 22.99 27.40 -3.49
CA THR A 111 23.99 26.75 -4.36
C THR A 111 24.96 25.91 -3.52
N VAL A 112 24.66 24.62 -3.39
CA VAL A 112 25.53 23.68 -2.68
C VAL A 112 26.70 23.31 -3.59
N THR A 113 27.92 23.58 -3.16
CA THR A 113 29.14 23.21 -3.88
C THR A 113 29.69 21.90 -3.31
N VAL A 114 29.69 20.86 -4.12
CA VAL A 114 30.29 19.56 -3.81
C VAL A 114 31.69 19.51 -4.43
N SER A 115 32.68 19.11 -3.65
CA SER A 115 34.07 18.97 -4.09
C SER A 115 34.57 17.53 -3.96
N ALA A 116 35.55 17.19 -4.80
CA ALA A 116 36.30 15.94 -4.73
C ALA A 116 37.79 16.26 -4.78
N ALA A 117 38.51 16.02 -3.69
CA ALA A 117 39.91 16.41 -3.52
C ALA A 117 40.84 15.20 -3.39
N GLY A 118 41.83 15.10 -4.29
CA GLY A 118 42.92 14.12 -4.23
C GLY A 118 44.30 14.78 -4.30
N ALA A 119 45.34 14.00 -4.07
CA ALA A 119 46.71 14.52 -3.88
C ALA A 119 47.32 15.30 -5.07
N LEU A 120 46.78 15.14 -6.28
CA LEU A 120 47.28 15.77 -7.52
C LEU A 120 46.18 16.48 -8.34
N ALA A 121 44.95 16.49 -7.83
CA ALA A 121 43.76 16.82 -8.61
C ALA A 121 42.59 17.23 -7.72
N THR A 122 41.81 18.22 -8.15
CA THR A 122 40.53 18.58 -7.53
C THR A 122 39.46 18.71 -8.61
N GLY A 123 38.21 18.43 -8.22
CA GLY A 123 37.02 18.69 -9.01
C GLY A 123 35.95 19.35 -8.14
N THR A 124 35.01 20.05 -8.78
CA THR A 124 33.81 20.60 -8.14
C THR A 124 32.59 20.41 -9.04
N ALA A 125 31.41 20.34 -8.43
CA ALA A 125 30.11 20.47 -9.09
C ALA A 125 29.16 21.25 -8.18
N THR A 126 28.21 21.97 -8.78
CA THR A 126 27.17 22.70 -8.06
C THR A 126 25.83 21.96 -8.15
N LEU A 127 25.15 21.87 -7.02
CA LEU A 127 23.76 21.48 -6.89
C LEU A 127 22.93 22.73 -6.58
N GLU A 128 21.87 22.94 -7.33
CA GLU A 128 20.80 23.88 -6.97
C GLU A 128 19.88 23.17 -5.97
N LEU A 129 19.78 23.69 -4.74
CA LEU A 129 18.99 23.10 -3.68
C LEU A 129 17.91 24.09 -3.24
N THR A 130 16.65 23.81 -3.55
CA THR A 130 15.53 24.54 -2.94
C THR A 130 15.09 23.82 -1.68
N VAL A 131 15.00 24.56 -0.59
CA VAL A 131 14.40 24.13 0.68
C VAL A 131 13.07 24.86 0.83
N GLU A 132 11.99 24.13 1.06
CA GLU A 132 10.63 24.67 1.11
C GLU A 132 9.76 23.87 2.09
N LEU A 133 8.72 24.51 2.63
CA LEU A 133 7.61 23.79 3.27
C LEU A 133 6.75 23.09 2.20
N LEU A 134 6.07 22.01 2.61
CA LEU A 134 5.26 21.20 1.72
C LEU A 134 3.82 21.73 1.64
N GLU A 135 3.28 21.86 0.42
CA GLU A 135 1.83 21.88 0.20
C GLU A 135 1.30 20.44 0.28
N VAL A 136 0.29 20.22 1.13
CA VAL A 136 -0.43 18.95 1.27
C VAL A 136 -1.85 19.13 0.73
N SER A 137 -2.07 18.67 -0.50
CA SER A 137 -3.36 18.76 -1.18
C SER A 137 -3.86 17.39 -1.60
N GLY A 138 -5.17 17.22 -1.74
CA GLY A 138 -5.69 15.90 -2.07
C GLY A 138 -7.20 15.75 -2.05
N VAL A 139 -7.63 14.49 -2.11
CA VAL A 139 -9.04 14.08 -2.04
C VAL A 139 -9.21 13.06 -0.92
N VAL A 140 -10.29 13.19 -0.13
CA VAL A 140 -10.78 12.12 0.74
C VAL A 140 -11.98 11.45 0.06
N SER A 141 -11.89 10.14 -0.10
CA SER A 141 -12.98 9.31 -0.62
C SER A 141 -13.26 8.12 0.31
N THR A 142 -14.41 7.49 0.14
CA THR A 142 -14.56 6.10 0.59
C THR A 142 -13.58 5.21 -0.17
N VAL A 143 -13.27 4.03 0.38
CA VAL A 143 -12.49 3.00 -0.33
C VAL A 143 -13.10 2.59 -1.68
N LEU A 144 -14.42 2.80 -1.87
CA LEU A 144 -15.17 2.58 -3.10
C LEU A 144 -15.12 3.76 -4.10
N GLY A 145 -14.35 4.81 -3.80
CA GLY A 145 -14.13 5.97 -4.68
C GLY A 145 -15.22 7.04 -4.64
N VAL A 146 -16.28 6.87 -3.83
CA VAL A 146 -17.28 7.94 -3.59
C VAL A 146 -16.63 9.03 -2.73
N PRO A 147 -16.56 10.31 -3.18
CA PRO A 147 -15.95 11.38 -2.39
C PRO A 147 -16.67 11.65 -1.07
N LEU A 148 -15.93 12.10 -0.05
CA LEU A 148 -16.45 12.38 1.28
C LEU A 148 -16.35 13.88 1.59
N ALA A 149 -17.50 14.57 1.61
CA ALA A 149 -17.61 16.01 1.80
C ALA A 149 -17.84 16.42 3.27
N GLY A 150 -17.30 17.57 3.68
CA GLY A 150 -17.47 18.10 5.03
C GLY A 150 -16.71 17.34 6.13
N VAL A 151 -15.75 16.48 5.76
CA VAL A 151 -14.93 15.70 6.68
C VAL A 151 -13.74 16.53 7.14
N ASN A 152 -13.39 16.47 8.42
CA ASN A 152 -12.27 17.23 8.96
C ASN A 152 -10.97 16.54 8.56
N VAL A 153 -10.02 17.30 8.02
CA VAL A 153 -8.66 16.86 7.67
C VAL A 153 -7.67 17.71 8.45
N VAL A 154 -6.90 17.08 9.34
CA VAL A 154 -6.17 17.77 10.42
C VAL A 154 -4.74 17.25 10.50
N ILE A 155 -3.76 18.15 10.42
CA ILE A 155 -2.33 17.85 10.57
C ILE A 155 -1.89 18.22 11.99
N ALA A 156 -1.37 17.23 12.71
CA ALA A 156 -1.00 17.37 14.12
C ALA A 156 0.06 18.47 14.34
N GLY A 157 -0.26 19.46 15.18
CA GLY A 157 0.63 20.59 15.48
C GLY A 157 0.63 21.73 14.47
N HIS A 158 -0.01 21.56 13.30
CA HIS A 158 -0.15 22.60 12.27
C HIS A 158 -1.55 23.24 12.31
N GLY A 159 -2.61 22.46 12.05
CA GLY A 159 -3.95 22.98 11.80
C GLY A 159 -4.84 21.99 11.05
N GLY A 160 -5.92 22.46 10.45
CA GLY A 160 -6.82 21.59 9.68
C GLY A 160 -7.89 22.35 8.91
N THR A 161 -8.55 21.62 8.02
CA THR A 161 -9.57 22.10 7.08
C THR A 161 -10.73 21.10 6.98
N THR A 162 -11.75 21.38 6.18
CA THR A 162 -12.87 20.47 5.88
C THR A 162 -12.98 20.23 4.39
N THR A 163 -13.21 18.99 3.97
CA THR A 163 -13.30 18.62 2.56
C THR A 163 -14.45 19.30 1.82
N ALA A 164 -14.23 19.66 0.56
CA ALA A 164 -15.24 20.20 -0.34
C ALA A 164 -16.22 19.11 -0.82
N LEU A 165 -17.21 19.50 -1.65
CA LEU A 165 -18.26 18.59 -2.15
C LEU A 165 -17.74 17.43 -3.01
N ASP A 166 -16.56 17.59 -3.62
CA ASP A 166 -15.82 16.58 -4.39
C ASP A 166 -14.75 15.86 -3.54
N GLY A 167 -14.79 16.01 -2.22
CA GLY A 167 -13.83 15.44 -1.28
C GLY A 167 -12.48 16.15 -1.22
N SER A 168 -12.26 17.23 -2.00
CA SER A 168 -10.96 17.89 -2.09
C SER A 168 -10.58 18.73 -0.86
N PHE A 169 -9.28 18.88 -0.60
CA PHE A 169 -8.70 19.74 0.42
C PHE A 169 -7.28 20.21 0.03
N SER A 170 -6.79 21.29 0.65
CA SER A 170 -5.36 21.65 0.68
C SER A 170 -4.99 22.30 2.02
N LEU A 171 -3.73 22.15 2.41
CA LEU A 171 -3.05 22.74 3.56
C LEU A 171 -1.62 23.12 3.15
N GLU A 172 -1.28 24.41 3.24
CA GLU A 172 0.06 24.95 2.93
C GLU A 172 1.00 24.80 4.16
N ASP A 173 2.27 25.22 4.05
CA ASP A 173 3.22 25.37 5.18
C ASP A 173 3.43 24.10 6.07
N VAL A 174 3.50 22.90 5.48
CA VAL A 174 3.67 21.64 6.22
C VAL A 174 5.14 21.19 6.32
N VAL A 175 5.56 20.76 7.51
CA VAL A 175 6.86 20.10 7.78
C VAL A 175 6.70 18.58 7.68
N VAL A 176 7.63 17.88 7.04
CA VAL A 176 7.63 16.40 6.96
C VAL A 176 8.56 15.75 7.99
N PRO A 177 8.35 14.48 8.38
CA PRO A 177 7.11 13.73 8.20
C PRO A 177 6.03 14.23 9.17
N TYR A 178 4.77 14.16 8.76
CA TYR A 178 3.62 14.65 9.53
C TYR A 178 2.64 13.51 9.90
N THR A 179 1.72 13.82 10.83
CA THR A 179 0.59 12.96 11.16
C THR A 179 -0.70 13.64 10.72
N ILE A 180 -1.43 13.02 9.81
CA ILE A 180 -2.69 13.53 9.25
C ILE A 180 -3.87 12.68 9.74
N SER A 181 -4.95 13.34 10.15
CA SER A 181 -6.15 12.73 10.72
C SER A 181 -7.37 13.11 9.90
N VAL A 182 -8.11 12.11 9.41
CA VAL A 182 -9.41 12.28 8.75
C VAL A 182 -10.51 11.89 9.74
N ILE A 183 -11.42 12.82 10.06
CA ILE A 183 -12.35 12.69 11.20
C ILE A 183 -13.78 13.07 10.79
N HIS A 184 -14.71 12.12 10.90
CA HIS A 184 -16.13 12.26 10.55
C HIS A 184 -17.03 12.17 11.80
N PRO A 185 -17.20 13.25 12.58
CA PRO A 185 -17.93 13.22 13.85
C PRO A 185 -19.42 12.84 13.70
N GLY A 186 -20.03 13.13 12.55
CA GLY A 186 -21.42 12.75 12.26
C GLY A 186 -21.65 11.24 12.06
N GLU A 187 -20.58 10.45 11.90
CA GLU A 187 -20.64 8.98 11.76
C GLU A 187 -19.78 8.26 12.82
N GLY A 188 -19.17 9.00 13.75
CA GLY A 188 -18.39 8.44 14.85
C GLY A 188 -17.08 7.77 14.43
N TRP A 189 -16.48 8.13 13.28
CA TRP A 189 -15.22 7.49 12.85
C TRP A 189 -14.07 8.45 12.54
N ALA A 190 -12.84 7.93 12.69
CA ALA A 190 -11.61 8.59 12.31
C ALA A 190 -10.59 7.60 11.70
N HIS A 191 -9.65 8.10 10.91
CA HIS A 191 -8.42 7.39 10.52
C HIS A 191 -7.23 8.35 10.59
N ILE A 192 -6.19 7.95 11.32
CA ILE A 192 -4.96 8.70 11.53
C ILE A 192 -3.83 7.99 10.78
N TYR A 193 -3.00 8.75 10.06
CA TYR A 193 -1.87 8.26 9.28
C TYR A 193 -0.61 8.92 9.83
N GLU A 194 0.28 8.12 10.44
CA GLU A 194 1.48 8.60 11.16
C GLU A 194 2.74 8.45 10.30
N GLY A 195 3.45 9.56 10.06
CA GLY A 195 4.74 9.55 9.38
C GLY A 195 4.69 9.82 7.87
N VAL A 196 3.60 10.41 7.37
CA VAL A 196 3.41 10.74 5.95
C VAL A 196 4.41 11.82 5.53
N SER A 197 4.95 11.72 4.31
CA SER A 197 5.99 12.62 3.79
C SER A 197 5.79 13.11 2.35
N ILE A 198 4.64 12.81 1.75
CA ILE A 198 4.23 13.27 0.40
C ILE A 198 3.18 14.39 0.47
N GLY A 199 3.08 15.20 -0.60
CA GLY A 199 2.13 16.32 -0.71
C GLY A 199 0.80 15.95 -1.36
N ASP A 200 0.84 15.27 -2.51
CA ASP A 200 -0.35 14.84 -3.25
C ASP A 200 -0.98 13.61 -2.60
N LEU A 201 -2.20 13.75 -2.06
CA LEU A 201 -2.92 12.70 -1.34
C LEU A 201 -4.22 12.26 -2.03
N ASP A 202 -4.45 10.94 -2.06
CA ASP A 202 -5.80 10.35 -2.19
C ASP A 202 -5.98 9.37 -1.04
N ILE A 203 -6.81 9.79 -0.08
CA ILE A 203 -7.02 9.14 1.20
C ILE A 203 -8.33 8.38 1.18
N ALA A 204 -8.27 7.10 1.53
CA ALA A 204 -9.45 6.24 1.63
C ALA A 204 -9.56 5.60 3.02
N PRO A 205 -10.22 6.23 4.00
CA PRO A 205 -10.32 5.71 5.36
C PRO A 205 -11.05 4.36 5.40
N LEU A 206 -10.38 3.29 5.84
CA LEU A 206 -11.04 1.99 6.12
C LEU A 206 -12.31 2.15 6.97
N THR A 207 -12.27 3.06 7.95
CA THR A 207 -13.38 3.29 8.87
C THR A 207 -14.62 3.90 8.19
N SER A 208 -14.50 4.51 7.01
CA SER A 208 -15.63 5.05 6.23
C SER A 208 -16.63 3.99 5.74
N VAL A 209 -16.20 2.73 5.53
CA VAL A 209 -17.11 1.62 5.17
C VAL A 209 -17.62 0.81 6.36
N MET A 210 -17.33 1.27 7.59
CA MET A 210 -18.15 0.92 8.75
C MET A 210 -19.37 1.85 8.88
N GLY A 211 -19.45 2.91 8.07
CA GLY A 211 -20.65 3.70 7.81
C GLY A 211 -21.53 3.12 6.68
N THR A 212 -22.71 3.69 6.47
CA THR A 212 -23.67 3.21 5.47
C THR A 212 -23.42 3.80 4.09
N VAL A 213 -22.80 3.03 3.19
CA VAL A 213 -22.64 3.42 1.77
C VAL A 213 -24.02 3.68 1.13
N PRO A 214 -24.28 4.90 0.60
CA PRO A 214 -25.53 5.21 -0.10
C PRO A 214 -25.69 4.32 -1.33
N THR A 215 -26.68 3.44 -1.28
CA THR A 215 -26.94 2.42 -2.29
C THR A 215 -28.44 2.35 -2.51
N ALA A 216 -28.87 2.43 -3.78
CA ALA A 216 -30.22 2.09 -4.17
C ALA A 216 -30.40 0.57 -3.97
N LYS A 217 -31.59 0.17 -3.48
CA LYS A 217 -31.84 -1.22 -3.06
C LYS A 217 -33.12 -1.76 -3.64
N GLY A 218 -33.12 -3.03 -4.00
CA GLY A 218 -34.30 -3.78 -4.41
C GLY A 218 -34.18 -5.24 -3.97
N THR A 219 -35.21 -6.02 -4.22
CA THR A 219 -35.24 -7.45 -3.90
C THR A 219 -35.59 -8.26 -5.14
N VAL A 220 -34.90 -9.38 -5.36
CA VAL A 220 -35.28 -10.38 -6.36
C VAL A 220 -35.56 -11.69 -5.66
N GLN A 221 -36.78 -12.20 -5.82
CA GLN A 221 -37.27 -13.40 -5.15
C GLN A 221 -37.85 -14.39 -6.17
N GLY A 222 -38.02 -15.64 -5.76
CA GLY A 222 -38.71 -16.64 -6.59
C GLY A 222 -38.37 -18.07 -6.19
N THR A 223 -38.64 -19.00 -7.10
CA THR A 223 -38.39 -20.43 -6.91
C THR A 223 -37.35 -20.98 -7.89
N VAL A 224 -36.82 -22.15 -7.57
CA VAL A 224 -35.91 -22.92 -8.43
C VAL A 224 -36.49 -24.30 -8.72
N THR A 225 -36.44 -24.73 -9.99
CA THR A 225 -36.94 -26.04 -10.42
C THR A 225 -35.86 -26.79 -11.22
N PRO A 226 -35.49 -28.02 -10.85
CA PRO A 226 -35.87 -28.75 -9.63
C PRO A 226 -35.29 -28.12 -8.35
N GLU A 227 -35.80 -28.55 -7.20
CA GLU A 227 -35.27 -28.24 -5.86
C GLU A 227 -33.78 -28.63 -5.71
N VAL A 228 -33.08 -28.05 -4.73
CA VAL A 228 -31.67 -28.39 -4.43
C VAL A 228 -31.59 -29.76 -3.74
N GLY A 229 -30.86 -30.71 -4.33
CA GLY A 229 -30.77 -32.10 -3.87
C GLY A 229 -29.86 -32.31 -2.65
N PRO A 230 -29.74 -33.56 -2.16
CA PRO A 230 -28.81 -33.92 -1.09
C PRO A 230 -27.36 -33.67 -1.51
N LEU A 231 -26.56 -33.07 -0.62
CA LEU A 231 -25.16 -32.66 -0.90
C LEU A 231 -25.04 -31.82 -2.17
N GLN A 232 -25.96 -30.85 -2.34
CA GLN A 232 -25.89 -29.84 -3.39
C GLN A 232 -26.05 -28.45 -2.79
N ASN A 233 -25.37 -27.48 -3.39
CA ASN A 233 -25.65 -26.05 -3.22
C ASN A 233 -25.99 -25.44 -4.59
N LEU A 234 -26.88 -24.44 -4.59
CA LEU A 234 -27.20 -23.63 -5.75
C LEU A 234 -26.94 -22.16 -5.40
N ILE A 235 -25.93 -21.57 -6.04
CA ILE A 235 -25.63 -20.14 -5.90
C ILE A 235 -26.34 -19.41 -7.04
N ILE A 236 -27.06 -18.34 -6.69
CA ILE A 236 -27.78 -17.46 -7.61
C ILE A 236 -27.26 -16.04 -7.39
N CYS A 237 -26.71 -15.40 -8.41
CA CYS A 237 -26.23 -14.02 -8.36
C CYS A 237 -26.99 -13.12 -9.35
N ALA A 238 -27.19 -11.87 -8.96
CA ALA A 238 -27.64 -10.80 -9.84
C ALA A 238 -26.43 -10.19 -10.57
N GLU A 239 -26.45 -10.23 -11.89
CA GLU A 239 -25.44 -9.63 -12.77
C GLU A 239 -25.99 -8.34 -13.37
N GLY A 240 -25.25 -7.24 -13.22
CA GLY A 240 -25.59 -5.93 -13.79
C GLY A 240 -25.32 -5.85 -15.29
N ILE A 241 -26.14 -5.07 -16.00
CA ILE A 241 -26.04 -4.86 -17.46
C ILE A 241 -25.61 -3.42 -17.79
N ASP A 242 -26.13 -2.43 -17.06
CA ASP A 242 -25.88 -1.00 -17.25
C ASP A 242 -25.25 -0.29 -16.03
N VAL A 243 -25.44 -0.85 -14.84
CA VAL A 243 -24.78 -0.45 -13.59
C VAL A 243 -24.22 -1.67 -12.86
N GLU A 244 -23.21 -1.48 -12.01
CA GLU A 244 -22.72 -2.53 -11.14
C GLU A 244 -23.70 -2.82 -10.00
N VAL A 245 -23.94 -4.11 -9.71
CA VAL A 245 -24.91 -4.56 -8.70
C VAL A 245 -24.33 -5.64 -7.80
N PHE A 246 -24.77 -5.64 -6.54
CA PHE A 246 -24.31 -6.52 -5.48
C PHE A 246 -25.48 -7.30 -4.91
N GLY A 247 -25.47 -8.63 -5.06
CA GLY A 247 -26.49 -9.50 -4.49
C GLY A 247 -26.41 -10.94 -5.00
N CYS A 248 -26.16 -11.89 -4.09
CA CYS A 248 -26.29 -13.32 -4.34
C CYS A 248 -27.06 -14.01 -3.21
N ALA A 249 -27.62 -15.18 -3.50
CA ALA A 249 -28.20 -16.10 -2.52
C ALA A 249 -27.68 -17.52 -2.76
N THR A 250 -27.46 -18.26 -1.67
CA THR A 250 -27.07 -19.68 -1.71
C THR A 250 -28.20 -20.51 -1.14
N LEU A 251 -28.70 -21.46 -1.93
CA LEU A 251 -29.66 -22.46 -1.49
C LEU A 251 -28.96 -23.79 -1.22
N SER A 252 -29.26 -24.41 -0.08
CA SER A 252 -28.78 -25.75 0.32
C SER A 252 -29.85 -26.83 0.07
N THR A 253 -29.48 -28.10 0.27
CA THR A 253 -30.40 -29.26 0.22
C THR A 253 -31.79 -28.98 0.82
N GLY A 254 -32.83 -29.30 0.05
CA GLY A 254 -34.24 -29.15 0.47
C GLY A 254 -34.79 -27.72 0.35
N GLN A 255 -34.05 -26.79 -0.25
CA GLN A 255 -34.54 -25.44 -0.53
C GLN A 255 -34.89 -25.25 -2.01
N SER A 256 -36.09 -24.72 -2.25
CA SER A 256 -36.64 -24.43 -3.58
C SER A 256 -37.07 -22.97 -3.77
N SER A 257 -36.94 -22.10 -2.76
CA SER A 257 -37.26 -20.67 -2.83
C SER A 257 -36.09 -19.80 -2.39
N TYR A 258 -35.87 -18.67 -3.06
CA TYR A 258 -34.77 -17.74 -2.80
C TYR A 258 -35.26 -16.28 -2.65
N ASN A 259 -34.42 -15.47 -1.99
CA ASN A 259 -34.59 -14.03 -1.83
C ASN A 259 -33.21 -13.35 -1.83
N ILE A 260 -32.88 -12.62 -2.90
CA ILE A 260 -31.65 -11.86 -3.06
C ILE A 260 -31.95 -10.37 -2.76
N PRO A 261 -31.39 -9.77 -1.70
CA PRO A 261 -31.29 -8.32 -1.63
C PRO A 261 -30.24 -7.84 -2.65
N VAL A 262 -30.64 -6.97 -3.58
CA VAL A 262 -29.77 -6.40 -4.60
C VAL A 262 -29.53 -4.92 -4.28
N ASN A 263 -28.28 -4.48 -4.33
CA ASN A 263 -27.85 -3.12 -4.06
C ASN A 263 -27.06 -2.60 -5.26
N TRP A 264 -27.15 -1.30 -5.58
CA TRP A 264 -26.37 -0.66 -6.64
C TRP A 264 -26.20 0.84 -6.38
N SER A 265 -25.41 1.53 -7.21
CA SER A 265 -25.09 2.95 -7.06
C SER A 265 -25.71 3.82 -8.18
N GLY A 266 -25.86 5.12 -7.90
CA GLY A 266 -26.23 6.14 -8.88
C GLY A 266 -27.72 6.17 -9.27
N ALA A 267 -28.16 5.25 -10.13
CA ALA A 267 -29.48 5.31 -10.77
C ALA A 267 -30.61 4.79 -9.87
N SER A 268 -31.84 5.31 -10.02
CA SER A 268 -33.03 4.79 -9.31
C SER A 268 -33.53 3.44 -9.84
N THR A 269 -32.89 2.91 -10.90
CA THR A 269 -33.19 1.63 -11.54
C THR A 269 -31.90 0.99 -12.06
N ALA A 270 -31.81 -0.34 -11.99
CA ALA A 270 -30.73 -1.13 -12.59
C ALA A 270 -31.31 -2.13 -13.59
N ASN A 271 -30.69 -2.34 -14.75
CA ASN A 271 -30.95 -3.50 -15.58
C ASN A 271 -30.04 -4.65 -15.15
N ILE A 272 -30.66 -5.77 -14.77
CA ILE A 272 -29.98 -6.94 -14.22
C ILE A 272 -30.46 -8.22 -14.90
N ARG A 273 -29.64 -9.26 -14.83
CA ARG A 273 -30.01 -10.65 -15.14
C ARG A 273 -29.66 -11.55 -13.97
N LEU A 274 -30.29 -12.72 -13.83
CA LEU A 274 -29.86 -13.70 -12.83
C LEU A 274 -29.02 -14.81 -13.48
N ARG A 275 -28.03 -15.29 -12.75
CA ARG A 275 -27.26 -16.48 -13.11
C ARG A 275 -27.19 -17.44 -11.92
N ALA A 276 -27.52 -18.70 -12.18
CA ALA A 276 -27.58 -19.75 -11.17
C ALA A 276 -26.65 -20.92 -11.55
N VAL A 277 -25.82 -21.36 -10.61
CA VAL A 277 -24.87 -22.48 -10.79
C VAL A 277 -25.05 -23.48 -9.65
N ARG A 278 -25.34 -24.74 -10.01
CA ARG A 278 -25.51 -25.84 -9.05
C ARG A 278 -24.23 -26.64 -8.93
N TYR A 279 -23.78 -26.82 -7.71
CA TYR A 279 -22.60 -27.59 -7.35
C TYR A 279 -23.01 -28.85 -6.57
N ASP A 280 -22.41 -29.98 -6.91
CA ASP A 280 -22.41 -31.16 -6.04
C ASP A 280 -21.27 -31.05 -5.03
N LEU A 281 -21.50 -31.53 -3.82
CA LEU A 281 -20.59 -31.38 -2.69
C LEU A 281 -20.12 -32.75 -2.18
N ASN A 282 -18.95 -32.77 -1.54
CA ASN A 282 -18.51 -33.92 -0.74
C ASN A 282 -19.17 -33.90 0.67
N ALA A 283 -18.85 -34.90 1.50
CA ALA A 283 -19.38 -34.99 2.87
C ALA A 283 -18.95 -33.83 3.80
N ASP A 284 -17.88 -33.11 3.46
CA ASP A 284 -17.38 -31.93 4.18
C ASP A 284 -18.00 -30.62 3.67
N ASN A 285 -18.87 -30.68 2.65
CA ASN A 285 -19.49 -29.59 1.89
C ASN A 285 -18.58 -28.87 0.87
N ASN A 286 -17.43 -29.46 0.51
CA ASN A 286 -16.55 -28.93 -0.54
C ASN A 286 -17.09 -29.24 -1.95
N PRO A 287 -17.03 -28.31 -2.92
CA PRO A 287 -17.52 -28.53 -4.29
C PRO A 287 -16.70 -29.59 -5.04
N LEU A 288 -17.39 -30.55 -5.66
CA LEU A 288 -16.81 -31.64 -6.46
C LEU A 288 -17.06 -31.49 -7.97
N SER A 289 -18.21 -30.95 -8.36
CA SER A 289 -18.64 -30.82 -9.75
C SER A 289 -19.73 -29.76 -9.88
N ILE A 290 -19.93 -29.25 -11.11
CA ILE A 290 -21.11 -28.46 -11.47
C ILE A 290 -22.11 -29.42 -12.12
N SER A 291 -23.30 -29.56 -11.53
CA SER A 291 -24.35 -30.49 -12.00
C SER A 291 -25.50 -29.84 -12.75
N GLY A 292 -25.61 -28.51 -12.71
CA GLY A 292 -26.66 -27.78 -13.40
C GLY A 292 -26.41 -26.29 -13.46
N SER A 293 -27.10 -25.62 -14.38
CA SER A 293 -27.08 -24.16 -14.49
C SER A 293 -28.44 -23.62 -14.90
N GLY A 294 -28.70 -22.36 -14.57
CA GLY A 294 -29.89 -21.64 -14.98
C GLY A 294 -29.61 -20.14 -15.11
N ALA A 295 -30.49 -19.43 -15.79
CA ALA A 295 -30.42 -17.99 -15.91
C ALA A 295 -31.83 -17.40 -16.02
N VAL A 296 -31.94 -16.11 -15.72
CA VAL A 296 -33.09 -15.27 -16.05
C VAL A 296 -32.56 -14.13 -16.90
N GLU A 297 -33.11 -13.96 -18.11
CA GLU A 297 -32.73 -12.88 -19.03
C GLU A 297 -33.01 -11.49 -18.43
N GLN A 298 -32.45 -10.45 -19.06
CA GLN A 298 -32.49 -9.08 -18.57
C GLN A 298 -33.90 -8.60 -18.15
N PHE A 299 -33.99 -8.01 -16.96
CA PHE A 299 -35.12 -7.26 -16.46
C PHE A 299 -34.64 -6.02 -15.70
N THR A 300 -35.53 -5.06 -15.50
CA THR A 300 -35.24 -3.84 -14.74
C THR A 300 -35.70 -3.99 -13.29
N LEU A 301 -34.82 -3.69 -12.33
CA LEU A 301 -35.15 -3.57 -10.91
C LEU A 301 -35.19 -2.08 -10.54
N SER A 302 -36.17 -1.67 -9.73
CA SER A 302 -36.31 -0.29 -9.25
C SER A 302 -35.95 -0.17 -7.77
N GLU A 303 -35.50 1.01 -7.34
CA GLU A 303 -35.28 1.31 -5.93
C GLU A 303 -36.56 1.11 -5.09
N GLY A 304 -36.44 0.44 -3.95
CA GLY A 304 -37.55 -0.03 -3.12
C GLY A 304 -38.38 -1.17 -3.72
N GLY A 305 -38.09 -1.61 -4.95
CA GLY A 305 -38.89 -2.58 -5.69
C GLY A 305 -38.56 -4.04 -5.38
N THR A 306 -39.55 -4.91 -5.58
CA THR A 306 -39.40 -6.37 -5.48
C THR A 306 -39.84 -7.04 -6.77
N GLU A 307 -38.90 -7.71 -7.43
CA GLU A 307 -39.15 -8.50 -8.64
C GLU A 307 -39.27 -9.99 -8.31
N THR A 308 -40.25 -10.67 -8.92
CA THR A 308 -40.37 -12.13 -8.82
C THR A 308 -39.91 -12.78 -10.13
N LYS A 309 -39.00 -13.76 -10.03
CA LYS A 309 -38.41 -14.50 -11.16
C LYS A 309 -38.16 -15.96 -10.77
N ASP A 310 -38.78 -16.91 -11.46
CA ASP A 310 -38.48 -18.33 -11.25
C ASP A 310 -37.34 -18.81 -12.16
N ILE A 311 -36.50 -19.73 -11.67
CA ILE A 311 -35.31 -20.23 -12.39
C ILE A 311 -35.42 -21.74 -12.64
N THR A 312 -35.45 -22.13 -13.91
CA THR A 312 -35.28 -23.53 -14.30
C THR A 312 -33.79 -23.86 -14.36
N ILE A 313 -33.37 -24.88 -13.61
CA ILE A 313 -31.99 -25.40 -13.65
C ILE A 313 -31.93 -26.54 -14.66
N GLY A 314 -31.24 -26.29 -15.77
CA GLY A 314 -30.96 -27.25 -16.83
C GLY A 314 -29.56 -27.84 -16.72
N ALA A 315 -28.98 -28.17 -17.88
CA ALA A 315 -27.64 -28.75 -17.99
C ALA A 315 -26.55 -27.89 -17.31
N PRO A 316 -25.45 -28.50 -16.83
CA PRO A 316 -24.32 -27.75 -16.30
C PRO A 316 -23.63 -26.92 -17.39
N VAL A 317 -23.08 -25.78 -16.99
CA VAL A 317 -22.03 -25.10 -17.77
C VAL A 317 -20.75 -25.94 -17.77
N GLY A 318 -19.83 -25.66 -18.70
CA GLY A 318 -18.49 -26.24 -18.62
C GLY A 318 -17.79 -25.88 -17.31
N SER A 319 -16.77 -26.64 -16.92
CA SER A 319 -16.07 -26.42 -15.64
C SER A 319 -14.55 -26.52 -15.78
N LEU A 320 -13.83 -25.82 -14.90
CA LEU A 320 -12.39 -25.90 -14.73
C LEU A 320 -12.06 -26.28 -13.27
N ASN A 321 -10.98 -27.05 -13.08
CA ASN A 321 -10.52 -27.48 -11.76
C ASN A 321 -9.21 -26.76 -11.39
N PHE A 322 -9.17 -26.18 -10.19
CA PHE A 322 -8.01 -25.47 -9.64
C PHE A 322 -7.60 -26.16 -8.34
N ASN A 323 -6.35 -26.59 -8.22
CA ASN A 323 -5.84 -27.17 -6.98
C ASN A 323 -5.11 -26.09 -6.17
N ALA A 324 -5.55 -25.81 -4.94
CA ALA A 324 -4.91 -24.87 -4.04
C ALA A 324 -4.21 -25.62 -2.89
N ASN A 325 -2.90 -25.41 -2.73
CA ASN A 325 -2.11 -25.87 -1.58
C ASN A 325 -1.80 -24.67 -0.67
N VAL A 326 -2.33 -24.67 0.55
CA VAL A 326 -2.14 -23.56 1.50
C VAL A 326 -1.02 -23.90 2.49
N LEU A 327 0.07 -23.14 2.43
CA LEU A 327 1.18 -23.20 3.37
C LEU A 327 0.97 -22.18 4.49
N SER A 328 1.19 -22.58 5.74
CA SER A 328 1.13 -21.70 6.91
C SER A 328 2.43 -21.75 7.72
N PRO A 329 3.52 -21.11 7.26
CA PRO A 329 4.83 -21.18 7.92
C PRO A 329 4.94 -20.31 9.19
N HIS A 330 3.90 -19.55 9.54
CA HIS A 330 3.97 -18.51 10.59
C HIS A 330 2.98 -18.68 11.74
N PHE A 331 1.89 -19.43 11.55
CA PHE A 331 0.91 -19.75 12.60
C PHE A 331 0.16 -21.04 12.24
N THR A 332 -0.57 -21.62 13.20
CA THR A 332 -1.43 -22.79 12.96
C THR A 332 -2.89 -22.33 12.89
N PRO A 333 -3.49 -22.20 11.69
CA PRO A 333 -4.92 -21.97 11.57
C PRO A 333 -5.70 -23.24 11.94
N THR A 334 -6.92 -23.05 12.41
CA THR A 334 -7.90 -24.09 12.70
C THR A 334 -9.07 -24.11 11.72
N ASN A 335 -9.28 -23.02 10.97
CA ASN A 335 -10.08 -23.01 9.74
C ASN A 335 -9.24 -22.45 8.61
N VAL A 336 -9.32 -23.07 7.42
CA VAL A 336 -8.83 -22.51 6.16
C VAL A 336 -9.96 -22.69 5.13
N ASP A 337 -10.58 -21.59 4.76
CA ASP A 337 -11.67 -21.49 3.80
C ASP A 337 -11.11 -20.90 2.50
N ILE A 338 -11.27 -21.63 1.40
CA ILE A 338 -10.63 -21.34 0.11
C ILE A 338 -11.73 -21.09 -0.92
N GLY A 339 -11.88 -19.82 -1.31
CA GLY A 339 -12.85 -19.37 -2.29
C GLY A 339 -12.25 -19.28 -3.69
N LEU A 340 -13.09 -19.54 -4.69
CA LEU A 340 -12.75 -19.28 -6.09
C LEU A 340 -13.85 -18.40 -6.70
N GLN A 341 -13.43 -17.33 -7.35
CA GLN A 341 -14.30 -16.41 -8.09
C GLN A 341 -14.12 -16.61 -9.58
N THR A 342 -15.18 -16.39 -10.36
CA THR A 342 -15.12 -16.30 -11.83
C THR A 342 -15.54 -14.91 -12.25
N VAL A 343 -14.58 -14.12 -12.73
CA VAL A 343 -14.81 -12.78 -13.28
C VAL A 343 -15.22 -12.94 -14.73
N LEU A 344 -16.44 -12.52 -15.07
CA LEU A 344 -16.94 -12.56 -16.43
C LEU A 344 -16.33 -11.43 -17.29
N PRO A 345 -16.36 -11.53 -18.63
CA PRO A 345 -16.00 -10.41 -19.52
C PRO A 345 -16.82 -9.11 -19.32
N SER A 346 -17.93 -9.18 -18.58
CA SER A 346 -18.74 -8.04 -18.11
C SER A 346 -18.19 -7.37 -16.85
N GLY A 347 -17.10 -7.86 -16.26
CA GLY A 347 -16.57 -7.45 -14.95
C GLY A 347 -17.27 -8.11 -13.75
N HIS A 348 -18.49 -8.62 -13.92
CA HIS A 348 -19.27 -9.23 -12.83
C HIS A 348 -18.63 -10.52 -12.28
N VAL A 349 -18.64 -10.65 -10.96
CA VAL A 349 -17.94 -11.71 -10.22
C VAL A 349 -18.93 -12.77 -9.73
N LEU A 350 -18.82 -13.98 -10.29
CA LEU A 350 -19.56 -15.15 -9.82
C LEU A 350 -18.80 -15.83 -8.67
N ILE A 351 -19.50 -16.08 -7.56
CA ILE A 351 -18.98 -16.74 -6.37
C ILE A 351 -19.17 -18.27 -6.52
N ALA A 352 -18.12 -19.07 -6.35
CA ALA A 352 -18.25 -20.52 -6.14
C ALA A 352 -18.32 -20.86 -4.63
N PRO A 353 -18.86 -22.03 -4.23
CA PRO A 353 -18.81 -22.46 -2.83
C PRO A 353 -17.36 -22.54 -2.35
N GLY A 354 -17.07 -21.94 -1.19
CA GLY A 354 -15.76 -22.08 -0.56
C GLY A 354 -15.48 -23.54 -0.16
N ALA A 355 -14.26 -24.00 -0.40
CA ALA A 355 -13.81 -25.32 0.05
C ALA A 355 -12.98 -25.18 1.34
N LYS A 356 -13.25 -26.04 2.33
CA LYS A 356 -12.45 -26.16 3.55
C LYS A 356 -11.26 -27.07 3.31
N SER A 357 -10.08 -26.69 3.80
CA SER A 357 -8.88 -27.54 3.74
C SER A 357 -8.07 -27.51 5.04
N ALA A 358 -7.18 -28.49 5.19
CA ALA A 358 -6.09 -28.45 6.15
C ALA A 358 -4.82 -27.88 5.49
N THR A 359 -3.99 -27.15 6.24
CA THR A 359 -2.72 -26.62 5.73
C THR A 359 -1.80 -27.74 5.24
N GLY A 360 -1.14 -27.52 4.10
CA GLY A 360 -0.30 -28.53 3.42
C GLY A 360 -1.09 -29.63 2.71
N SER A 361 -2.43 -29.58 2.71
CA SER A 361 -3.29 -30.44 1.90
C SER A 361 -3.83 -29.66 0.70
N GLY A 362 -3.58 -30.19 -0.51
CA GLY A 362 -4.15 -29.64 -1.73
C GLY A 362 -5.66 -29.88 -1.79
N VAL A 363 -6.45 -28.82 -1.95
CA VAL A 363 -7.90 -28.91 -2.21
C VAL A 363 -8.19 -28.65 -3.68
N SER A 364 -9.14 -29.39 -4.26
CA SER A 364 -9.67 -29.10 -5.60
C SER A 364 -10.86 -28.13 -5.49
N LEU A 365 -10.85 -27.10 -6.33
CA LEU A 365 -11.88 -26.08 -6.45
C LEU A 365 -12.47 -26.17 -7.86
N VAL A 366 -13.80 -26.05 -8.00
CA VAL A 366 -14.48 -26.14 -9.30
C VAL A 366 -15.05 -24.78 -9.69
N ALA A 367 -14.63 -24.28 -10.85
CA ALA A 367 -15.09 -23.02 -11.42
C ALA A 367 -15.98 -23.25 -12.65
N PRO A 368 -17.04 -22.46 -12.88
CA PRO A 368 -17.75 -22.45 -14.14
C PRO A 368 -16.89 -21.84 -15.25
N SER A 369 -16.88 -22.47 -16.42
CA SER A 369 -16.06 -22.08 -17.57
C SER A 369 -16.85 -21.24 -18.56
N TYR A 370 -16.46 -19.97 -18.70
CA TYR A 370 -17.02 -19.03 -19.67
C TYR A 370 -15.92 -18.46 -20.58
N THR A 371 -16.25 -18.21 -21.85
CA THR A 371 -15.29 -17.66 -22.83
C THR A 371 -14.82 -16.27 -22.40
N GLY A 372 -13.51 -16.11 -22.21
CA GLY A 372 -12.89 -14.84 -21.82
C GLY A 372 -12.99 -14.51 -20.32
N ALA A 373 -13.53 -15.39 -19.49
CA ALA A 373 -13.53 -15.20 -18.04
C ALA A 373 -12.13 -15.42 -17.44
N THR A 374 -11.82 -14.68 -16.37
CA THR A 374 -10.65 -14.90 -15.51
C THR A 374 -11.12 -15.41 -14.14
N TYR A 375 -10.19 -15.87 -13.31
CA TYR A 375 -10.51 -16.45 -12.01
C TYR A 375 -9.64 -15.83 -10.92
N ASN A 376 -10.23 -15.61 -9.75
CA ASN A 376 -9.49 -15.14 -8.59
C ASN A 376 -9.53 -16.19 -7.48
N LEU A 377 -8.37 -16.51 -6.92
CA LEU A 377 -8.23 -17.41 -5.78
C LEU A 377 -8.17 -16.60 -4.49
N LEU A 378 -9.08 -16.87 -3.57
CA LEU A 378 -9.08 -16.30 -2.22
C LEU A 378 -8.81 -17.40 -1.19
N VAL A 379 -7.96 -17.10 -0.21
CA VAL A 379 -7.74 -17.93 0.97
C VAL A 379 -7.97 -17.08 2.21
N GLN A 380 -8.93 -17.49 3.04
CA GLN A 380 -9.11 -16.98 4.39
C GLN A 380 -8.70 -18.06 5.39
N ALA A 381 -7.89 -17.70 6.37
CA ALA A 381 -7.45 -18.59 7.43
C ALA A 381 -7.64 -17.93 8.80
N SER A 382 -8.03 -18.71 9.82
CA SER A 382 -8.21 -18.24 11.19
C SER A 382 -7.73 -19.28 12.21
N SER A 383 -7.18 -18.83 13.35
CA SER A 383 -6.81 -19.69 14.48
C SER A 383 -7.72 -19.44 15.71
N LEU A 384 -7.73 -20.40 16.65
CA LEU A 384 -8.44 -20.27 17.93
C LEU A 384 -8.00 -19.06 18.77
N ASN A 385 -6.80 -18.50 18.51
CA ASN A 385 -6.29 -17.31 19.17
C ASN A 385 -6.73 -16.01 18.46
N GLY A 386 -7.69 -16.10 17.53
CA GLY A 386 -8.23 -14.97 16.77
C GLY A 386 -7.30 -14.40 15.68
N GLN A 387 -6.09 -14.96 15.51
CA GLN A 387 -5.20 -14.54 14.42
C GLN A 387 -5.80 -14.96 13.08
N GLY A 388 -5.75 -14.06 12.09
CA GLY A 388 -6.27 -14.31 10.75
C GLY A 388 -5.23 -14.05 9.67
N ALA A 389 -5.45 -14.64 8.50
CA ALA A 389 -4.76 -14.29 7.27
C ALA A 389 -5.75 -14.30 6.09
N LEU A 390 -5.53 -13.36 5.18
CA LEU A 390 -6.22 -13.24 3.89
C LEU A 390 -5.14 -13.25 2.81
N VAL A 391 -5.32 -14.06 1.77
CA VAL A 391 -4.52 -14.00 0.55
C VAL A 391 -5.45 -14.02 -0.64
N PHE A 392 -5.22 -13.12 -1.58
CA PHE A 392 -6.00 -12.96 -2.79
C PHE A 392 -5.06 -12.93 -4.00
N ARG A 393 -5.41 -13.70 -5.03
CA ARG A 393 -4.69 -13.78 -6.31
C ARG A 393 -5.66 -13.65 -7.47
N PRO A 394 -5.73 -12.50 -8.14
CA PRO A 394 -6.61 -12.30 -9.29
C PRO A 394 -6.04 -12.84 -10.60
N GLY A 395 -6.83 -12.76 -11.66
CA GLY A 395 -6.32 -12.87 -13.04
C GLY A 395 -5.80 -14.25 -13.45
N LEU A 396 -6.13 -15.32 -12.72
CA LEU A 396 -5.77 -16.68 -13.09
C LEU A 396 -6.50 -17.05 -14.40
N LEU A 397 -5.76 -17.48 -15.42
CA LEU A 397 -6.31 -17.71 -16.77
C LEU A 397 -6.63 -19.19 -17.08
N THR A 398 -6.14 -20.13 -16.27
CA THR A 398 -6.18 -21.57 -16.59
C THR A 398 -6.33 -22.43 -15.35
N ALA A 399 -6.96 -23.60 -15.51
CA ALA A 399 -6.85 -24.70 -14.54
C ALA A 399 -5.38 -25.03 -14.23
N GLY A 400 -5.06 -25.33 -12.97
CA GLY A 400 -3.67 -25.53 -12.54
C GLY A 400 -3.51 -25.83 -11.05
N ASN A 401 -2.26 -25.93 -10.61
CA ASN A 401 -1.88 -26.12 -9.20
C ASN A 401 -1.26 -24.83 -8.67
N TYR A 402 -1.77 -24.32 -7.55
CA TYR A 402 -1.43 -23.03 -6.97
C TYR A 402 -0.98 -23.18 -5.53
N GLU A 403 0.23 -22.72 -5.23
CA GLU A 403 0.76 -22.68 -3.86
C GLU A 403 0.53 -21.29 -3.25
N VAL A 404 -0.14 -21.24 -2.11
CA VAL A 404 -0.52 -20.00 -1.41
C VAL A 404 0.10 -20.03 -0.01
N SER A 405 1.08 -19.15 0.22
CA SER A 405 1.70 -19.00 1.54
C SER A 405 1.02 -17.89 2.33
N LEU A 406 0.53 -18.20 3.53
CA LEU A 406 -0.16 -17.25 4.40
C LEU A 406 0.83 -16.25 5.02
N PRO A 407 0.52 -14.93 5.01
CA PRO A 407 1.34 -13.91 5.68
C PRO A 407 1.41 -14.11 7.20
N ALA A 408 2.52 -13.66 7.80
CA ALA A 408 2.69 -13.66 9.25
C ALA A 408 1.76 -12.63 9.93
N PRO A 409 0.87 -13.03 10.86
CA PRO A 409 0.07 -12.11 11.66
C PRO A 409 0.89 -11.41 12.74
N SER A 410 0.59 -10.14 12.98
CA SER A 410 1.09 -9.41 14.14
C SER A 410 0.54 -10.05 15.41
N SER A 411 1.38 -10.22 16.43
CA SER A 411 0.99 -10.72 17.73
C SER A 411 0.81 -9.56 18.70
N ALA A 412 -0.43 -9.30 19.12
CA ALA A 412 -0.77 -8.31 20.13
C ALA A 412 0.02 -8.58 21.43
N ALA A 413 0.80 -7.60 21.87
CA ALA A 413 1.61 -7.68 23.07
C ALA A 413 0.83 -7.13 24.27
N GLY A 414 0.53 -5.82 24.30
CA GLY A 414 -0.28 -5.17 25.33
C GLY A 414 -1.32 -4.18 24.75
N PRO A 415 -2.38 -3.81 25.49
CA PRO A 415 -2.82 -4.40 26.76
C PRO A 415 -3.27 -5.86 26.62
N ALA A 416 -3.41 -6.56 27.75
CA ALA A 416 -4.02 -7.89 27.78
C ALA A 416 -5.51 -7.83 27.35
N SER A 417 -6.10 -8.98 27.00
CA SER A 417 -7.55 -9.06 26.85
C SER A 417 -8.24 -8.74 28.17
N ASP A 418 -9.39 -8.08 28.09
CA ASP A 418 -10.25 -7.72 29.23
C ASP A 418 -9.55 -6.81 30.26
N ALA A 419 -8.52 -6.08 29.81
CA ALA A 419 -7.87 -5.04 30.60
C ALA A 419 -8.83 -3.89 30.93
N THR A 420 -8.70 -3.32 32.11
CA THR A 420 -9.53 -2.21 32.61
C THR A 420 -8.66 -0.99 32.92
N GLY A 421 -9.27 0.20 32.99
CA GLY A 421 -8.52 1.44 33.25
C GLY A 421 -7.81 2.01 32.01
N ILE A 422 -8.23 1.63 30.81
CA ILE A 422 -7.63 2.11 29.56
C ILE A 422 -7.95 3.60 29.36
N GLY A 423 -6.93 4.41 29.10
CA GLY A 423 -7.06 5.83 28.79
C GLY A 423 -6.23 6.24 27.58
N LEU A 424 -6.28 7.52 27.23
CA LEU A 424 -5.53 8.10 26.11
C LEU A 424 -4.01 7.90 26.25
N ASP A 425 -3.51 7.78 27.49
CA ASP A 425 -2.10 7.49 27.76
C ASP A 425 -1.69 6.02 27.60
N THR A 426 -2.64 5.09 27.46
CA THR A 426 -2.33 3.65 27.37
C THR A 426 -1.74 3.31 26.01
N THR A 427 -0.50 2.82 26.02
CA THR A 427 0.16 2.24 24.84
C THR A 427 -0.42 0.86 24.49
N PHE A 428 -0.79 0.70 23.22
CA PHE A 428 -1.11 -0.56 22.57
C PHE A 428 0.09 -0.99 21.73
N SER A 429 0.45 -2.28 21.73
CA SER A 429 1.68 -2.75 21.11
C SER A 429 1.56 -4.12 20.44
N VAL A 430 2.34 -4.32 19.38
CA VAL A 430 2.41 -5.56 18.59
C VAL A 430 3.84 -6.04 18.38
N SER A 431 3.97 -7.31 18.00
CA SER A 431 5.25 -7.99 17.76
C SER A 431 5.16 -8.98 16.59
N GLY A 432 6.31 -9.44 16.10
CA GLY A 432 6.42 -10.49 15.08
C GLY A 432 6.49 -10.04 13.62
N THR A 433 6.26 -8.74 13.33
CA THR A 433 6.19 -8.19 11.97
C THR A 433 7.01 -6.89 11.81
N PRO A 434 8.35 -6.93 11.96
CA PRO A 434 9.20 -5.75 11.78
C PRO A 434 9.21 -5.28 10.30
N GLY A 435 9.30 -3.96 10.09
CA GLY A 435 9.44 -3.36 8.75
C GLY A 435 8.17 -3.37 7.89
N ARG A 436 6.99 -3.59 8.49
CA ARG A 436 5.68 -3.50 7.83
C ARG A 436 4.84 -2.40 8.46
N MET A 437 3.91 -1.84 7.69
CA MET A 437 2.87 -0.98 8.23
C MET A 437 1.91 -1.79 9.13
N ASN A 438 1.62 -1.25 10.30
CA ASN A 438 0.58 -1.74 11.21
C ASN A 438 -0.59 -0.75 11.16
N MET A 439 -1.78 -1.24 10.87
CA MET A 439 -3.03 -0.50 11.00
C MET A 439 -3.73 -0.98 12.28
N PHE A 440 -3.60 -0.20 13.35
CA PHE A 440 -4.30 -0.45 14.62
C PHE A 440 -5.76 -0.05 14.46
N LEU A 441 -6.68 -0.97 14.79
CA LEU A 441 -8.11 -0.77 14.72
C LEU A 441 -8.69 -0.79 16.13
N PHE A 442 -9.51 0.21 16.45
CA PHE A 442 -10.18 0.37 17.74
C PHE A 442 -11.67 0.64 17.53
N GLY A 443 -12.51 -0.08 18.28
CA GLY A 443 -13.93 0.27 18.44
C GLY A 443 -14.23 0.48 19.92
N VAL A 444 -14.68 1.67 20.32
CA VAL A 444 -14.97 2.02 21.72
C VAL A 444 -16.34 2.67 21.80
N GLY A 445 -17.33 1.94 22.35
CA GLY A 445 -18.72 2.38 22.30
C GLY A 445 -19.22 2.53 20.86
N SER A 446 -19.50 3.77 20.44
CA SER A 446 -19.86 4.12 19.05
C SER A 446 -18.72 4.76 18.25
N VAL A 447 -17.52 4.91 18.83
CA VAL A 447 -16.37 5.54 18.18
C VAL A 447 -15.46 4.50 17.56
N ASN A 448 -15.18 4.63 16.26
CA ASN A 448 -14.26 3.76 15.51
C ASN A 448 -13.02 4.54 15.06
N VAL A 449 -11.83 4.02 15.37
CA VAL A 449 -10.55 4.67 15.04
C VAL A 449 -9.63 3.66 14.35
N ALA A 450 -9.05 4.05 13.23
CA ALA A 450 -7.89 3.39 12.65
C ALA A 450 -6.63 4.26 12.78
N ILE A 451 -5.47 3.64 13.01
CA ILE A 451 -4.17 4.32 13.04
C ILE A 451 -3.20 3.51 12.16
N SER A 452 -2.87 4.04 10.99
CA SER A 452 -1.89 3.46 10.06
C SER A 452 -0.51 4.06 10.34
N THR A 453 0.43 3.20 10.74
CA THR A 453 1.75 3.63 11.23
C THR A 453 2.82 2.58 10.93
N MET A 454 4.07 3.01 10.81
CA MET A 454 5.23 2.11 10.77
C MET A 454 5.71 1.70 12.17
N ALA A 455 5.13 2.28 13.23
CA ALA A 455 5.44 1.91 14.60
C ALA A 455 4.88 0.52 14.97
N SER A 456 5.52 -0.15 15.92
CA SER A 456 5.00 -1.36 16.59
C SER A 456 4.08 -1.04 17.77
N GLU A 457 3.85 0.25 18.04
CA GLU A 457 3.07 0.76 19.18
C GLU A 457 2.21 1.95 18.74
N ALA A 458 1.05 2.12 19.37
CA ALA A 458 0.13 3.25 19.15
C ALA A 458 -0.62 3.61 20.44
N LYS A 459 -1.26 4.78 20.47
CA LYS A 459 -2.19 5.20 21.54
C LYS A 459 -3.53 5.60 20.93
N ILE A 460 -4.62 5.50 21.68
CA ILE A 460 -5.92 6.02 21.22
C ILE A 460 -5.86 7.56 21.25
N PRO A 461 -6.10 8.26 20.12
CA PRO A 461 -5.99 9.71 20.04
C PRO A 461 -7.12 10.42 20.78
N ASP A 462 -6.85 11.64 21.26
CA ASP A 462 -7.88 12.50 21.83
C ASP A 462 -8.73 13.14 20.72
N LEU A 463 -9.94 12.62 20.53
CA LEU A 463 -10.93 13.15 19.59
C LEU A 463 -12.07 13.90 20.31
N SER A 464 -11.90 14.25 21.59
CA SER A 464 -12.92 14.95 22.39
C SER A 464 -13.32 16.30 21.82
N ALA A 465 -12.39 17.02 21.18
CA ALA A 465 -12.64 18.28 20.48
C ALA A 465 -13.67 18.15 19.32
N TYR A 466 -13.82 16.94 18.76
CA TYR A 466 -14.79 16.61 17.70
C TYR A 466 -16.05 15.92 18.25
N GLY A 467 -16.22 15.88 19.59
CA GLY A 467 -17.31 15.17 20.26
C GLY A 467 -17.12 13.64 20.34
N MET A 468 -15.98 13.11 19.88
CA MET A 468 -15.70 11.67 19.78
C MET A 468 -14.82 11.15 20.93
N GLY A 469 -15.05 11.64 22.15
CA GLY A 469 -14.34 11.14 23.33
C GLY A 469 -14.71 9.69 23.68
N ILE A 470 -13.73 8.87 24.06
CA ILE A 470 -13.91 7.42 24.33
C ILE A 470 -14.82 7.08 25.52
N GLY A 471 -15.15 8.05 26.36
CA GLY A 471 -16.08 7.89 27.49
C GLY A 471 -15.53 7.11 28.69
N SER A 472 -16.26 7.18 29.80
CA SER A 472 -15.94 6.54 31.08
C SER A 472 -16.52 5.13 31.20
N SER A 473 -15.70 4.15 31.59
CA SER A 473 -16.10 2.73 31.77
C SER A 473 -16.81 2.10 30.55
N VAL A 474 -16.42 2.50 29.35
CA VAL A 474 -16.96 2.02 28.08
C VAL A 474 -16.23 0.76 27.63
N LEU A 475 -16.97 -0.24 27.13
CA LEU A 475 -16.36 -1.42 26.52
C LEU A 475 -15.70 -1.06 25.19
N GLY A 476 -14.43 -1.41 25.05
CA GLY A 476 -13.66 -1.27 23.83
C GLY A 476 -13.16 -2.61 23.31
N ASN A 477 -12.77 -2.63 22.04
CA ASN A 477 -12.08 -3.72 21.40
C ASN A 477 -10.98 -3.19 20.48
N TRP A 478 -9.93 -3.98 20.27
CA TRP A 478 -8.88 -3.66 19.30
C TRP A 478 -8.27 -4.90 18.65
N ASN A 479 -7.68 -4.67 17.47
CA ASN A 479 -6.79 -5.59 16.77
C ASN A 479 -5.84 -4.79 15.86
N VAL A 480 -4.89 -5.47 15.22
CA VAL A 480 -4.05 -4.88 14.17
C VAL A 480 -4.26 -5.64 12.87
N LEU A 481 -4.37 -4.90 11.77
CA LEU A 481 -4.25 -5.38 10.40
C LEU A 481 -2.85 -5.02 9.88
N ASN A 482 -2.15 -5.96 9.23
CA ASN A 482 -0.89 -5.71 8.52
C ASN A 482 -0.89 -6.37 7.15
N SER A 483 0.07 -5.99 6.30
CA SER A 483 0.41 -6.70 5.09
C SER A 483 1.94 -6.79 4.92
N PRO A 484 2.50 -7.89 4.39
CA PRO A 484 3.89 -7.91 3.92
C PRO A 484 4.14 -7.02 2.69
N ASP A 485 3.09 -6.51 2.06
CA ASP A 485 3.14 -5.78 0.79
C ASP A 485 3.27 -4.25 1.00
N PHE A 486 3.06 -3.74 2.24
CA PHE A 486 3.23 -2.32 2.60
C PHE A 486 4.31 -2.11 3.65
N THR A 487 5.36 -1.40 3.24
CA THR A 487 6.55 -1.07 4.07
C THR A 487 6.72 0.44 4.28
N ASP A 488 5.72 1.25 3.87
CA ASP A 488 5.68 2.70 4.02
C ASP A 488 4.21 3.16 4.14
N VAL A 489 3.93 4.10 5.04
CA VAL A 489 2.60 4.70 5.25
C VAL A 489 2.16 5.55 4.05
N ASN A 490 3.09 6.11 3.26
CA ASN A 490 2.73 6.89 2.08
C ASN A 490 1.91 6.07 1.07
N SER A 491 2.11 4.74 0.99
CA SER A 491 1.36 3.83 0.12
C SER A 491 -0.14 3.72 0.46
N GLU A 492 -0.52 4.12 1.67
CA GLU A 492 -1.91 4.12 2.15
C GLU A 492 -2.70 5.36 1.69
N VAL A 493 -1.99 6.45 1.38
CA VAL A 493 -2.57 7.79 1.15
C VAL A 493 -2.23 8.37 -0.23
N SER A 494 -1.63 7.58 -1.14
CA SER A 494 -1.22 8.00 -2.48
C SER A 494 -2.13 7.47 -3.61
N GLY A 495 -3.40 7.18 -3.32
CA GLY A 495 -4.41 6.71 -4.29
C GLY A 495 -4.17 5.35 -4.96
N GLY A 496 -3.10 4.65 -4.59
CA GLY A 496 -2.78 3.32 -5.08
C GLY A 496 -3.50 2.21 -4.32
N VAL A 497 -2.87 1.04 -4.33
CA VAL A 497 -3.34 -0.18 -3.65
C VAL A 497 -3.09 -0.13 -2.14
N GLY A 498 -3.61 0.88 -1.44
CA GLY A 498 -3.52 0.96 0.02
C GLY A 498 -4.11 -0.27 0.73
N LEU A 499 -3.68 -0.51 1.96
CA LEU A 499 -4.19 -1.54 2.86
C LEU A 499 -5.70 -1.37 3.08
N SER A 500 -6.19 -0.14 3.31
CA SER A 500 -7.65 0.12 3.41
C SER A 500 -8.40 -0.27 2.15
N ARG A 501 -8.00 0.27 0.98
CA ARG A 501 -8.68 0.02 -0.30
C ARG A 501 -8.71 -1.48 -0.62
N THR A 502 -7.56 -2.14 -0.51
CA THR A 502 -7.43 -3.53 -0.95
C THR A 502 -8.07 -4.53 0.03
N TYR A 503 -8.01 -4.28 1.36
CA TYR A 503 -8.71 -5.08 2.36
C TYR A 503 -10.23 -5.09 2.11
N VAL A 504 -10.82 -3.92 1.81
CA VAL A 504 -12.26 -3.82 1.56
C VAL A 504 -12.64 -4.41 0.21
N SER A 505 -11.82 -4.25 -0.84
CA SER A 505 -12.06 -4.93 -2.12
C SER A 505 -12.11 -6.46 -1.99
N LEU A 506 -11.43 -7.06 -1.00
CA LEU A 506 -11.61 -8.50 -0.71
C LEU A 506 -12.97 -8.80 -0.07
N ILE A 507 -13.38 -8.02 0.93
CA ILE A 507 -14.66 -8.17 1.64
C ILE A 507 -15.85 -7.92 0.70
N VAL A 508 -15.71 -6.99 -0.24
CA VAL A 508 -16.68 -6.70 -1.28
C VAL A 508 -16.66 -7.80 -2.36
N GLY A 509 -15.48 -8.27 -2.78
CA GLY A 509 -15.35 -9.38 -3.73
C GLY A 509 -16.02 -10.68 -3.26
N VAL A 510 -15.94 -11.04 -1.96
CA VAL A 510 -16.68 -12.24 -1.46
C VAL A 510 -18.20 -12.08 -1.48
N SER A 511 -18.72 -10.88 -1.67
CA SER A 511 -20.15 -10.60 -1.88
C SER A 511 -20.56 -10.52 -3.37
N GLY A 512 -19.64 -10.77 -4.30
CA GLY A 512 -19.87 -10.70 -5.75
C GLY A 512 -19.62 -9.32 -6.39
N GLY A 513 -19.02 -8.39 -5.62
CA GLY A 513 -18.62 -7.07 -6.11
C GLY A 513 -17.29 -7.08 -6.89
N PRO A 514 -16.81 -5.91 -7.33
CA PRO A 514 -15.61 -5.79 -8.15
C PRO A 514 -14.39 -6.23 -7.36
N THR A 515 -13.49 -6.92 -8.05
CA THR A 515 -12.26 -7.46 -7.48
C THR A 515 -11.05 -6.68 -7.97
N HIS A 516 -10.00 -6.63 -7.16
CA HIS A 516 -8.77 -5.92 -7.53
C HIS A 516 -7.88 -6.74 -8.48
N ASP A 517 -6.99 -6.09 -9.23
CA ASP A 517 -6.15 -6.70 -10.27
C ASP A 517 -4.74 -7.14 -9.83
N GLN A 518 -4.36 -6.89 -8.56
CA GLN A 518 -3.06 -7.27 -8.00
C GLN A 518 -3.16 -8.37 -6.92
N ASP A 519 -2.12 -9.22 -6.84
CA ASP A 519 -1.87 -10.13 -5.73
C ASP A 519 -1.80 -9.35 -4.41
N TYR A 520 -2.52 -9.80 -3.38
CA TYR A 520 -2.55 -9.12 -2.08
C TYR A 520 -2.55 -10.12 -0.93
N ARG A 521 -1.84 -9.77 0.15
CA ARG A 521 -1.78 -10.55 1.39
C ARG A 521 -2.03 -9.62 2.56
N ALA A 522 -2.85 -10.03 3.51
CA ALA A 522 -2.96 -9.36 4.80
C ALA A 522 -3.11 -10.35 5.94
N ALA A 523 -2.76 -9.92 7.14
CA ALA A 523 -2.88 -10.70 8.35
C ALA A 523 -3.43 -9.85 9.49
N THR A 524 -4.26 -10.46 10.34
CA THR A 524 -4.87 -9.81 11.49
C THR A 524 -4.35 -10.43 12.79
N SER A 525 -4.12 -9.59 13.80
CA SER A 525 -3.89 -10.06 15.15
C SER A 525 -5.17 -10.67 15.74
N GLY A 526 -5.00 -11.49 16.77
CA GLY A 526 -6.11 -11.80 17.68
C GLY A 526 -6.77 -10.50 18.17
N HIS A 527 -8.10 -10.48 18.18
CA HIS A 527 -8.88 -9.40 18.77
C HIS A 527 -8.75 -9.43 20.30
N ARG A 528 -8.78 -8.26 20.93
CA ARG A 528 -8.77 -8.11 22.39
C ARG A 528 -9.80 -7.08 22.84
N THR A 529 -10.58 -7.45 23.86
CA THR A 529 -11.49 -6.57 24.59
C THR A 529 -10.75 -5.74 25.63
N PHE A 530 -11.34 -4.61 26.03
CA PHE A 530 -10.92 -3.81 27.18
C PHE A 530 -12.07 -2.95 27.71
N THR A 531 -11.88 -2.27 28.85
CA THR A 531 -12.79 -1.25 29.38
C THR A 531 -12.01 0.04 29.66
N THR A 532 -12.56 1.19 29.25
CA THR A 532 -11.94 2.50 29.52
C THR A 532 -11.91 2.83 31.02
N ALA A 533 -11.10 3.82 31.40
CA ALA A 533 -11.04 4.33 32.76
C ALA A 533 -12.39 4.91 33.23
N PRO A 534 -12.67 4.94 34.55
CA PRO A 534 -13.81 5.66 35.13
C PRO A 534 -13.74 7.17 34.95
#